data_AF-A0A3N2M6H1-F1
#
_entry.id   AF-A0A3N2M6H1-F1
#
_cell.length_a   1.000
_cell.length_b   1.000
_cell.length_c   1.000
_cell.angle_alpha   90.00
_cell.angle_beta   90.00
_cell.angle_gamma   90.00
#
_symmetry.space_group_name_H-M   'P 1'
#
loop_
_entity.id
_entity.type
_entity.pdbx_description
1 polymer ?
#
loop_
_entity_poly.entity_id
_entity_poly.type
_entity_poly.pdbx_seq_one_letter_code
_entity_poly.pdbx_strand_id
1 'polypeptide(L)'
;MTPKQAIEKAAAFIKRIAYDKKLHYAAGLLIAGVLTNFIPVLFAVGIAILVGVAKEVYDRVTKKGTPELADFLWTTAGALTWLLLYFVVEGIVWVWITWLT
;
A
#
# COMPACT_ATOMS: atom_id res chain seq x y z
N MET A 1 18.78 18.82 10.71
CA MET A 1 18.08 17.72 11.40
C MET A 1 19.00 16.52 11.37
N THR A 2 19.30 15.90 12.52
CA THR A 2 20.14 14.69 12.56
C THR A 2 19.33 13.46 12.11
N PRO A 3 19.97 12.38 11.65
CA PRO A 3 19.28 11.14 11.28
C PRO A 3 18.39 10.60 12.42
N LYS A 4 18.87 10.67 13.66
CA LYS A 4 18.11 10.29 14.86
C LYS A 4 16.83 11.11 15.01
N GLN A 5 16.91 12.43 14.86
CA GLN A 5 15.75 13.32 14.93
C GLN A 5 14.73 13.05 13.80
N ALA A 6 15.20 12.67 12.61
CA ALA A 6 14.33 12.31 11.49
C ALA A 6 13.51 11.05 11.82
N ILE A 7 14.18 10.02 12.34
CA ILE A 7 13.57 8.74 12.73
C ILE A 7 12.56 8.95 13.86
N GLU A 8 12.91 9.72 14.89
CA GLU A 8 12.01 10.02 16.01
C GLU A 8 10.74 10.73 15.55
N LYS A 9 10.86 11.71 14.63
CA LYS A 9 9.71 12.39 14.04
C LYS A 9 8.84 11.45 13.22
N ALA A 10 9.44 10.59 12.40
CA ALA A 10 8.71 9.60 11.63
C ALA A 10 7.97 8.60 12.52
N ALA A 11 8.63 8.07 13.55
CA ALA A 11 8.03 7.16 14.52
C ALA A 11 6.88 7.82 15.29
N ALA A 12 7.05 9.07 15.72
CA ALA A 12 6.00 9.84 16.38
C ALA A 12 4.80 10.07 15.45
N PHE A 13 5.05 10.38 14.17
CA PHE A 13 4.00 10.51 13.16
C PHE A 13 3.24 9.19 12.97
N ILE A 14 3.94 8.07 12.77
CA ILE A 14 3.34 6.74 12.61
C ILE A 14 2.50 6.35 13.84
N LYS A 15 2.97 6.68 15.04
CA LYS A 15 2.23 6.41 16.29
C LYS A 15 0.91 7.17 16.36
N ARG A 16 0.82 8.35 15.75
CA ARG A 16 -0.41 9.18 15.71
C ARG A 16 -1.43 8.73 14.68
N ILE A 17 -1.04 7.92 13.69
CA ILE A 17 -1.98 7.34 12.73
C ILE A 17 -2.89 6.35 13.46
N ALA A 18 -4.20 6.50 13.29
CA ALA A 18 -5.19 5.59 13.85
C ALA A 18 -4.95 4.15 13.39
N TYR A 19 -5.16 3.18 14.29
CA TYR A 19 -4.88 1.76 14.01
C TYR A 19 -5.64 1.25 12.78
N ASP A 20 -6.91 1.63 12.66
CA ASP A 20 -7.77 1.33 11.52
C ASP A 20 -7.15 1.74 10.17
N LYS A 21 -6.58 2.95 10.08
CA LYS A 21 -5.90 3.43 8.87
C LYS A 21 -4.64 2.63 8.52
N LYS A 22 -3.95 2.10 9.53
CA LYS A 22 -2.81 1.19 9.32
C LYS A 22 -3.26 -0.14 8.74
N LEU A 23 -4.42 -0.65 9.14
CA LEU A 23 -5.01 -1.85 8.55
C LEU A 23 -5.42 -1.61 7.10
N HIS A 24 -6.03 -0.46 6.79
CA HIS A 24 -6.34 -0.08 5.42
C HIS A 24 -5.11 -0.03 4.52
N TYR A 25 -4.02 0.55 5.02
CA TYR A 25 -2.73 0.54 4.34
C TYR A 25 -2.17 -0.88 4.13
N ALA A 26 -2.15 -1.69 5.20
CA ALA A 26 -1.68 -3.07 5.13
C ALA A 26 -2.52 -3.91 4.14
N ALA A 27 -3.83 -3.72 4.11
CA ALA A 27 -4.73 -4.41 3.19
C ALA A 27 -4.40 -4.08 1.73
N GLY A 28 -4.21 -2.80 1.38
CA GLY A 28 -3.81 -2.41 0.03
C GLY A 28 -2.48 -3.00 -0.40
N LEU A 29 -1.49 -2.97 0.51
CA LEU A 29 -0.17 -3.55 0.28
C LEU A 29 -0.24 -5.07 0.08
N LEU A 30 -1.00 -5.78 0.92
CA LEU A 30 -1.14 -7.23 0.83
C LEU A 30 -1.93 -7.69 -0.40
N ILE A 31 -3.03 -7.01 -0.74
CA ILE A 31 -3.82 -7.36 -1.93
C ILE A 31 -2.95 -7.20 -3.18
N ALA A 32 -2.29 -6.05 -3.34
CA ALA A 32 -1.40 -5.82 -4.48
C ALA A 32 -0.23 -6.83 -4.49
N GLY A 33 0.37 -7.08 -3.32
CA GLY A 33 1.50 -7.98 -3.18
C GLY A 33 1.22 -9.43 -3.50
N VAL A 34 0.12 -9.96 -2.96
CA VAL A 34 -0.31 -11.34 -3.23
C VAL A 34 -0.69 -11.50 -4.69
N LEU A 35 -1.51 -10.60 -5.25
CA LEU A 35 -1.99 -10.71 -6.62
C LEU A 35 -0.89 -10.59 -7.67
N THR A 36 0.19 -9.85 -7.39
CA THR A 36 1.33 -9.72 -8.31
C THR A 36 1.99 -11.07 -8.64
N ASN A 37 1.80 -12.11 -7.81
CA ASN A 37 2.31 -13.47 -8.09
C ASN A 37 1.50 -14.21 -9.15
N PHE A 38 0.30 -13.72 -9.51
CA PHE A 38 -0.62 -14.39 -10.41
C PHE A 38 -0.96 -13.56 -11.65
N ILE A 39 -0.85 -12.24 -11.57
CA ILE A 39 -1.19 -11.29 -12.63
C ILE A 39 -0.17 -10.14 -12.69
N PRO A 40 -0.07 -9.42 -13.83
CA PRO A 40 0.88 -8.32 -13.94
C PRO A 40 0.64 -7.23 -12.87
N VAL A 41 1.73 -6.67 -12.34
CA VAL A 41 1.72 -5.77 -11.16
C VAL A 41 0.74 -4.60 -11.27
N LEU A 42 0.59 -4.01 -12.47
CA LEU A 42 -0.34 -2.89 -12.69
C LEU A 42 -1.80 -3.32 -12.50
N PHE A 43 -2.17 -4.54 -12.92
CA PHE A 43 -3.50 -5.08 -12.69
C PHE A 43 -3.72 -5.42 -11.21
N ALA A 44 -2.72 -6.00 -10.53
CA ALA A 44 -2.79 -6.27 -9.09
C ALA A 44 -3.02 -4.99 -8.26
N VAL A 45 -2.29 -3.92 -8.57
CA VAL A 45 -2.44 -2.60 -7.94
C VAL A 45 -3.81 -2.00 -8.28
N GLY A 46 -4.24 -2.08 -9.55
CA GLY A 46 -5.57 -1.63 -9.96
C GLY A 46 -6.69 -2.32 -9.18
N ILE A 47 -6.60 -3.64 -8.98
CA ILE A 47 -7.55 -4.42 -8.18
C ILE A 47 -7.53 -3.96 -6.71
N ALA A 48 -6.36 -3.76 -6.10
CA ALA A 48 -6.27 -3.28 -4.72
C ALA A 48 -6.95 -1.91 -4.53
N ILE A 49 -6.78 -0.99 -5.48
CA ILE A 49 -7.45 0.32 -5.49
C ILE A 49 -8.97 0.15 -5.63
N LEU A 50 -9.42 -0.70 -6.56
CA LEU A 50 -10.84 -1.00 -6.75
C LEU A 50 -11.47 -1.64 -5.51
N VAL A 51 -10.76 -2.50 -4.79
CA VAL A 51 -11.22 -3.06 -3.50
C VAL A 51 -11.39 -1.96 -2.45
N GLY A 52 -10.47 -0.99 -2.40
CA GLY A 52 -10.61 0.19 -1.54
C GLY A 52 -11.89 0.97 -1.85
N VAL A 53 -12.18 1.25 -3.12
CA VAL A 53 -13.43 1.91 -3.54
C VAL A 53 -14.65 1.04 -3.20
N ALA A 54 -14.58 -0.26 -3.48
CA ALA A 54 -15.68 -1.19 -3.25
C ALA A 54 -16.05 -1.30 -1.77
N LYS A 55 -15.05 -1.28 -0.86
CA LYS A 55 -15.29 -1.23 0.60
C LYS A 55 -16.07 0.01 0.98
N GLU A 56 -15.67 1.19 0.50
CA GLU A 56 -16.36 2.45 0.82
C GLU A 56 -17.80 2.49 0.27
N VAL A 57 -18.00 1.97 -0.94
CA VAL A 57 -19.34 1.81 -1.52
C VAL A 57 -20.17 0.84 -0.70
N TYR A 58 -19.60 -0.30 -0.29
CA TYR A 58 -20.26 -1.30 0.54
C TYR A 58 -20.69 -0.73 1.89
N ASP A 59 -19.83 0.04 2.57
CA ASP A 59 -20.15 0.70 3.84
C ASP A 59 -21.31 1.67 3.66
N ARG A 60 -21.31 2.46 2.57
CA ARG A 60 -22.35 3.44 2.28
C ARG A 60 -23.71 2.80 2.00
N VAL A 61 -23.72 1.70 1.26
CA VAL A 61 -24.94 0.99 0.86
C VAL A 61 -25.51 0.17 2.01
N THR A 62 -24.66 -0.57 2.73
CA THR A 62 -25.10 -1.51 3.78
C THR A 62 -25.28 -0.89 5.16
N LYS A 63 -24.75 0.33 5.38
CA LYS A 63 -24.72 1.00 6.69
C LYS A 63 -23.99 0.20 7.78
N LYS A 64 -23.17 -0.78 7.40
CA LYS A 64 -22.37 -1.60 8.33
C LYS A 64 -21.04 -0.95 8.75
N GLY A 65 -20.66 0.13 8.07
CA GLY A 65 -19.47 0.91 8.35
C GLY A 65 -19.71 2.40 8.08
N THR A 66 -18.69 3.21 8.36
CA THR A 66 -18.71 4.65 8.08
C THR A 66 -17.89 4.89 6.82
N PRO A 67 -18.50 5.38 5.72
CA PRO A 67 -17.75 5.76 4.54
C PRO A 67 -16.77 6.88 4.88
N GLU A 68 -15.48 6.65 4.68
CA GLU A 68 -14.41 7.57 4.98
C GLU A 68 -13.39 7.60 3.83
N LEU A 69 -13.25 8.75 3.17
CA LEU A 69 -12.27 8.92 2.08
C LEU A 69 -10.85 8.54 2.50
N ALA A 70 -10.51 8.73 3.79
CA ALA A 70 -9.21 8.35 4.33
C ALA A 70 -8.91 6.85 4.18
N ASP A 71 -9.90 5.97 4.33
CA ASP A 71 -9.72 4.51 4.22
C ASP A 71 -9.31 4.12 2.81
N PHE A 72 -10.01 4.67 1.82
CA PHE A 72 -9.64 4.52 0.42
C PHE A 72 -8.22 5.04 0.13
N LEU A 73 -7.87 6.22 0.66
CA LEU A 73 -6.54 6.80 0.47
C LEU A 73 -5.44 5.94 1.09
N TRP A 74 -5.65 5.40 2.29
CA TRP A 74 -4.70 4.52 2.95
C TRP A 74 -4.55 3.18 2.22
N THR A 75 -5.64 2.57 1.77
CA THR A 75 -5.60 1.37 0.91
C THR A 75 -4.85 1.64 -0.40
N THR A 76 -5.11 2.77 -1.05
CA THR A 76 -4.38 3.19 -2.26
C THR A 76 -2.90 3.40 -1.98
N ALA A 77 -2.54 4.06 -0.88
CA ALA A 77 -1.16 4.28 -0.48
C ALA A 77 -0.40 2.96 -0.24
N GLY A 78 -1.07 1.96 0.36
CA GLY A 78 -0.50 0.62 0.53
C GLY A 78 -0.22 -0.07 -0.82
N ALA A 79 -1.17 -0.02 -1.74
CA ALA A 79 -1.03 -0.60 -3.07
C ALA A 79 0.08 0.07 -3.89
N LEU A 80 0.17 1.40 -3.86
CA LEU A 80 1.24 2.15 -4.53
C LEU A 80 2.61 1.91 -3.89
N THR A 81 2.67 1.68 -2.58
CA THR A 81 3.91 1.29 -1.91
C THR A 81 4.39 -0.06 -2.42
N TRP A 82 3.49 -1.03 -2.62
CA TRP A 82 3.86 -2.30 -3.26
C TRP A 82 4.41 -2.10 -4.67
N LEU A 83 3.76 -1.26 -5.49
CA LEU A 83 4.23 -0.95 -6.85
C LEU A 83 5.67 -0.43 -6.86
N LEU A 84 5.96 0.52 -5.96
CA LEU A 84 7.31 1.06 -5.81
C LEU A 84 8.32 -0.02 -5.42
N LEU A 85 7.98 -0.83 -4.40
CA LEU A 85 8.84 -1.93 -3.93
C LEU A 85 9.11 -2.95 -5.04
N TYR A 86 8.09 -3.29 -5.82
CA TYR A 86 8.20 -4.22 -6.94
C TYR A 86 9.28 -3.75 -7.94
N PHE A 87 9.19 -2.51 -8.42
CA PHE A 87 10.16 -1.98 -9.39
C PHE A 87 11.56 -1.77 -8.80
N VAL A 88 11.65 -1.43 -7.51
CA VAL A 88 12.96 -1.34 -6.83
C VAL A 88 13.63 -2.71 -6.80
N VAL A 89 12.91 -3.76 -6.40
CA VAL A 89 13.45 -5.13 -6.35
C VAL A 89 13.77 -5.63 -7.75
N GLU A 90 12.86 -5.46 -8.70
CA GLU A 90 13.07 -5.83 -10.10
C GLU A 90 14.32 -5.13 -10.66
N GLY A 91 14.49 -3.83 -10.43
CA GLY A 91 15.67 -3.08 -10.87
C GLY A 91 16.97 -3.59 -10.24
N ILE A 92 16.97 -3.88 -8.94
CA ILE A 92 18.14 -4.46 -8.24
C ILE A 92 18.50 -5.82 -8.84
N VAL A 93 17.52 -6.68 -9.08
CA VAL A 93 17.72 -8.01 -9.69
C VAL A 93 18.26 -7.87 -11.12
N TRP A 94 17.70 -6.96 -11.91
CA TRP A 94 18.18 -6.71 -13.27
C TRP A 94 19.63 -6.24 -13.29
N VAL A 95 19.98 -5.25 -12.45
CA VAL A 95 21.38 -4.82 -12.30
C VAL A 95 22.23 -6.05 -11.97
N TRP A 96 21.91 -6.79 -10.93
CA TRP A 96 22.68 -7.98 -10.54
C TRP A 96 22.89 -8.98 -11.69
N ILE A 97 21.84 -9.30 -12.45
CA ILE A 97 21.93 -10.21 -13.61
C ILE A 97 22.87 -9.65 -14.68
N THR A 98 22.75 -8.37 -15.03
CA THR A 98 23.60 -7.74 -16.06
C THR A 98 25.08 -7.68 -15.69
N TRP A 99 25.43 -7.70 -14.40
CA TRP A 99 26.83 -7.79 -13.96
C TRP A 99 27.38 -9.23 -14.01
N LEU A 100 26.51 -10.25 -14.12
CA LEU A 100 26.88 -11.67 -14.16
C LEU A 100 26.93 -12.26 -15.58
N THR A 101 26.38 -11.55 -16.58
CA THR A 101 26.31 -11.96 -18.00
C THR A 101 27.21 -11.09 -18.85
#